data_AF-A0A949T2Z6-F1
#
_entry.id   AF-A0A949T2Z6-F1
#
_cell.length_a   1.000
_cell.length_b   1.000
_cell.length_c   1.000
_cell.angle_alpha   90.00
_cell.angle_beta   90.00
_cell.angle_gamma   90.00
#
_symmetry.space_group_name_H-M   'P 1'
#
loop_
_entity.id
_entity.type
_entity.pdbx_description
1 polymer ?
#
loop_
_entity_poly.entity_id
_entity_poly.type
_entity_poly.pdbx_seq_one_letter_code
_entity_poly.pdbx_strand_id
1 'polypeptide(L)'
;YPVWARLTPEKLELATKVALAELLLSGCTTAADHHYLFPGGLEQAIDVQAGVVEELGMRAMLTRGSMSLGEKDGGLPPQQTVQEAETILADSERLIARYHQRGDGARVQIALAPCSPFSVTPEIMRASAELAARHDVRLHTHL
;
A
#
# COMPACT_ATOMS: atom_id res chain seq x y z
N TYR A 1 -10.28 13.38 0.97
CA TYR A 1 -10.86 12.20 0.28
C TYR A 1 -11.52 12.46 -1.08
N PRO A 2 -12.38 13.49 -1.32
CA PRO A 2 -13.09 13.63 -2.60
C PRO A 2 -12.21 13.72 -3.85
N VAL A 3 -11.00 14.31 -3.71
CA VAL A 3 -10.03 14.37 -4.80
C VAL A 3 -9.42 13.00 -5.07
N TRP A 4 -8.95 12.31 -4.03
CA TRP A 4 -8.27 11.02 -4.13
C TRP A 4 -9.18 9.85 -4.51
N ALA A 5 -10.47 9.93 -4.20
CA ALA A 5 -11.47 8.95 -4.65
C ALA A 5 -11.64 8.90 -6.18
N ARG A 6 -11.02 9.85 -6.93
CA ARG A 6 -11.05 9.93 -8.40
C ARG A 6 -9.71 9.56 -9.04
N LEU A 7 -8.80 8.93 -8.27
CA LEU A 7 -7.57 8.39 -8.81
C LEU A 7 -7.89 7.24 -9.77
N THR A 8 -7.13 7.18 -10.85
CA THR A 8 -7.18 6.12 -11.86
C THR A 8 -5.80 5.46 -11.92
N PRO A 9 -5.67 4.23 -12.47
CA PRO A 9 -4.37 3.60 -12.66
C PRO A 9 -3.36 4.50 -13.39
N GLU A 10 -3.77 5.17 -14.47
CA GLU A 10 -2.92 6.10 -15.22
C GLU A 10 -2.42 7.28 -14.37
N LYS A 11 -3.29 7.88 -13.55
CA LYS A 11 -2.89 8.98 -12.65
C LYS A 11 -1.94 8.49 -11.57
N LEU A 12 -2.16 7.29 -11.05
CA LEU A 12 -1.28 6.69 -10.04
C LEU A 12 0.09 6.36 -10.63
N GLU A 13 0.13 5.80 -11.84
CA GLU A 13 1.36 5.52 -12.55
C GLU A 13 2.17 6.81 -12.74
N LEU A 14 1.55 7.85 -13.28
CA LEU A 14 2.19 9.15 -13.48
C LEU A 14 2.67 9.77 -12.17
N ALA A 15 1.84 9.76 -11.14
CA ALA A 15 2.21 10.29 -9.82
C ALA A 15 3.40 9.54 -9.21
N THR A 16 3.41 8.21 -9.33
CA THR A 16 4.51 7.37 -8.86
C THR A 16 5.78 7.63 -9.65
N LYS A 17 5.69 7.75 -10.98
CA LYS A 17 6.84 8.08 -11.85
C LYS A 17 7.48 9.39 -11.46
N VAL A 18 6.67 10.44 -11.29
CA VAL A 18 7.17 11.77 -10.88
C VAL A 18 7.84 11.69 -9.51
N ALA A 19 7.18 11.11 -8.52
CA ALA A 19 7.71 11.03 -7.16
C ALA A 19 9.04 10.25 -7.10
N LEU A 20 9.11 9.07 -7.73
CA LEU A 20 10.33 8.26 -7.73
C LEU A 20 11.46 8.90 -8.54
N ALA A 21 11.15 9.54 -9.68
CA ALA A 21 12.16 10.26 -10.46
C ALA A 21 12.76 11.44 -9.67
N GLU A 22 11.93 12.23 -8.99
CA GLU A 22 12.42 13.33 -8.13
C GLU A 22 13.27 12.82 -6.96
N LEU A 23 12.85 11.71 -6.32
CA LEU A 23 13.63 11.08 -5.26
C LEU A 23 14.99 10.61 -5.78
N LEU A 24 15.04 9.92 -6.93
CA LEU A 24 16.29 9.50 -7.56
C LEU A 24 17.20 10.70 -7.87
N LEU A 25 16.65 11.77 -8.44
CA LEU A 25 17.40 13.01 -8.74
C LEU A 25 17.95 13.68 -7.46
N SER A 26 17.30 13.48 -6.31
CA SER A 26 17.78 13.97 -5.02
C SER A 26 18.82 13.07 -4.33
N GLY A 27 19.18 11.94 -4.95
CA GLY A 27 20.12 10.96 -4.39
C GLY A 27 19.48 9.93 -3.45
N CYS A 28 18.15 9.92 -3.32
CA CYS A 28 17.45 8.84 -2.64
C CYS A 28 17.54 7.55 -3.47
N THR A 29 17.99 6.45 -2.86
CA THR A 29 18.16 5.17 -3.56
C THR A 29 17.19 4.08 -3.11
N THR A 30 16.47 4.31 -2.00
CA THR A 30 15.39 3.44 -1.51
C THR A 30 14.27 4.30 -0.95
N ALA A 31 13.05 4.14 -1.48
CA ALA A 31 11.86 4.81 -0.99
C ALA A 31 10.92 3.84 -0.26
N ALA A 32 10.04 4.36 0.58
CA ALA A 32 8.91 3.61 1.10
C ALA A 32 7.63 4.39 0.80
N ASP A 33 6.63 3.73 0.22
CA ASP A 33 5.34 4.35 -0.07
C ASP A 33 4.22 3.69 0.75
N HIS A 34 3.45 4.53 1.45
CA HIS A 34 2.33 4.11 2.28
C HIS A 34 1.01 4.24 1.51
N HIS A 35 0.76 3.33 0.57
CA HIS A 35 -0.45 3.35 -0.24
C HIS A 35 -1.65 2.71 0.48
N TYR A 36 -2.67 3.49 0.84
CA TYR A 36 -3.86 3.00 1.58
C TYR A 36 -5.21 3.28 0.90
N LEU A 37 -5.23 3.81 -0.33
CA LEU A 37 -6.44 4.20 -1.04
C LEU A 37 -6.73 3.29 -2.24
N PHE A 38 -7.81 2.52 -2.16
CA PHE A 38 -8.22 1.59 -3.22
C PHE A 38 -9.67 1.90 -3.68
N PRO A 39 -9.93 3.08 -4.27
CA PRO A 39 -11.24 3.35 -4.88
C PRO A 39 -11.49 2.39 -6.06
N GLY A 40 -12.74 2.30 -6.52
CA GLY A 40 -13.10 1.43 -7.64
C GLY A 40 -12.23 1.68 -8.88
N GLY A 41 -11.67 0.59 -9.43
CA GLY A 41 -10.73 0.63 -10.55
C GLY A 41 -9.25 0.78 -10.15
N LEU A 42 -8.93 0.88 -8.86
CA LEU A 42 -7.57 0.89 -8.32
C LEU A 42 -7.25 -0.34 -7.46
N GLU A 43 -7.91 -1.47 -7.71
CA GLU A 43 -7.65 -2.74 -7.01
C GLU A 43 -6.19 -3.19 -7.18
N GLN A 44 -5.57 -2.82 -8.30
CA GLN A 44 -4.18 -3.15 -8.65
C GLN A 44 -3.22 -1.97 -8.45
N ALA A 45 -3.53 -1.04 -7.53
CA ALA A 45 -2.73 0.16 -7.30
C ALA A 45 -1.24 -0.14 -7.04
N ILE A 46 -0.96 -1.13 -6.20
CA ILE A 46 0.41 -1.50 -5.85
C ILE A 46 1.12 -2.22 -7.00
N ASP A 47 0.40 -2.99 -7.82
CA ASP A 47 0.94 -3.59 -9.05
C ASP A 47 1.45 -2.51 -10.01
N VAL A 48 0.69 -1.40 -10.15
CA VAL A 48 1.11 -0.22 -10.93
C VAL A 48 2.39 0.38 -10.36
N GLN A 49 2.44 0.60 -9.04
CA GLN A 49 3.64 1.16 -8.39
C GLN A 49 4.86 0.26 -8.54
N ALA A 50 4.69 -1.06 -8.38
CA ALA A 50 5.77 -2.03 -8.56
C ALA A 50 6.31 -2.01 -10.00
N GLY A 51 5.44 -1.88 -11.00
CA GLY A 51 5.84 -1.70 -12.40
C GLY A 51 6.72 -0.47 -12.61
N VAL A 52 6.34 0.66 -12.00
CA VAL A 52 7.13 1.91 -12.06
C VAL A 52 8.48 1.78 -11.36
N VAL A 53 8.53 1.12 -10.19
CA VAL A 53 9.79 0.88 -9.46
C VAL A 53 10.77 0.08 -10.32
N GLU A 54 10.29 -0.97 -10.98
CA GLU A 54 11.09 -1.79 -11.89
C GLU A 54 11.53 -0.99 -13.13
N GLU A 55 10.64 -0.17 -13.72
CA GLU A 55 10.96 0.70 -14.87
C GLU A 55 12.10 1.69 -14.55
N LEU A 56 12.06 2.33 -13.37
CA LEU A 56 13.03 3.34 -12.98
C LEU A 56 14.30 2.75 -12.34
N GLY A 57 14.32 1.44 -12.05
CA GLY A 57 15.46 0.77 -11.42
C GLY A 57 15.74 1.20 -9.97
N MET A 58 14.73 1.75 -9.28
CA MET A 58 14.83 2.15 -7.87
C MET A 58 14.61 0.96 -6.93
N ARG A 59 14.99 1.09 -5.65
CA ARG A 59 14.49 0.21 -4.59
C ARG A 59 13.28 0.83 -3.89
N ALA A 60 12.26 0.02 -3.61
CA ALA A 60 11.09 0.46 -2.88
C ALA A 60 10.56 -0.59 -1.90
N MET A 61 10.15 -0.12 -0.72
CA MET A 61 9.22 -0.83 0.15
C MET A 61 7.81 -0.29 -0.13
N LEU A 62 7.00 -1.08 -0.83
CA LEU A 62 5.60 -0.74 -1.08
C LEU A 62 4.76 -1.34 0.03
N THR A 63 3.96 -0.53 0.72
CA THR A 63 3.09 -1.07 1.77
C THR A 63 1.68 -1.28 1.24
N ARG A 64 1.12 -2.46 1.49
CA ARG A 64 -0.32 -2.70 1.35
C ARG A 64 -1.02 -2.04 2.52
N GLY A 65 -1.38 -0.77 2.34
CA GLY A 65 -2.11 -0.01 3.33
C GLY A 65 -3.59 -0.39 3.39
N SER A 66 -4.31 0.01 4.43
CA SER A 66 -5.76 -0.26 4.47
C SER A 66 -6.54 0.78 5.25
N MET A 67 -7.79 0.97 4.85
CA MET A 67 -8.83 1.64 5.61
C MET A 67 -10.02 0.68 5.70
N SER A 68 -10.50 0.38 6.91
CA SER A 68 -11.58 -0.60 7.14
C SER A 68 -12.67 -0.09 8.07
N LEU A 69 -12.55 1.15 8.56
CA LEU A 69 -13.55 1.79 9.42
C LEU A 69 -14.05 3.06 8.74
N GLY A 70 -15.25 3.04 8.17
CA GLY A 70 -15.81 4.16 7.42
C GLY A 70 -16.67 5.09 8.28
N GLU A 71 -17.05 6.25 7.73
CA GLU A 71 -17.92 7.25 8.40
C GLU A 71 -19.22 6.66 8.97
N LYS A 72 -19.82 5.66 8.32
CA LYS A 72 -21.06 5.03 8.80
C LYS A 72 -20.85 4.22 10.09
N ASP A 73 -19.63 3.77 10.32
CA ASP A 73 -19.22 2.89 11.41
C ASP A 73 -18.40 3.65 12.47
N GLY A 74 -18.38 4.99 12.41
CA GLY A 74 -17.68 5.86 13.35
C GLY A 74 -16.22 6.17 12.98
N GLY A 75 -15.79 5.82 11.77
CA GLY A 75 -14.47 6.17 11.22
C GLY A 75 -14.43 7.54 10.54
N LEU A 76 -13.24 7.92 10.07
CA LEU A 76 -12.99 9.16 9.32
C LEU A 76 -13.08 9.03 7.77
N PRO A 77 -12.66 7.91 7.15
CA PRO A 77 -12.70 7.77 5.69
C PRO A 77 -14.13 7.64 5.14
N PRO A 78 -14.44 8.21 3.96
CA PRO A 78 -15.69 7.98 3.27
C PRO A 78 -15.92 6.49 3.02
N GLN A 79 -17.17 6.03 3.12
CA GLN A 79 -17.48 4.61 3.01
C GLN A 79 -16.97 3.95 1.71
N GLN A 80 -16.99 4.68 0.60
CA GLN A 80 -16.52 4.18 -0.69
C GLN A 80 -15.00 4.00 -0.80
N THR A 81 -14.26 4.39 0.24
CA THR A 81 -12.79 4.27 0.30
C THR A 81 -12.32 3.21 1.29
N VAL A 82 -13.23 2.62 2.07
CA VAL A 82 -12.91 1.49 2.95
C VAL A 82 -13.13 0.17 2.24
N GLN A 83 -12.41 -0.86 2.68
CA GLN A 83 -12.51 -2.22 2.15
C GLN A 83 -12.82 -3.20 3.28
N GLU A 84 -13.51 -4.26 2.92
CA GLU A 84 -13.73 -5.40 3.81
C GLU A 84 -12.41 -6.08 4.18
N ALA A 85 -12.38 -6.64 5.39
CA ALA A 85 -11.17 -7.24 5.94
C ALA A 85 -10.61 -8.37 5.07
N GLU A 86 -11.49 -9.22 4.53
CA GLU A 86 -11.12 -10.33 3.66
C GLU A 86 -10.43 -9.84 2.38
N THR A 87 -10.96 -8.79 1.75
CA THR A 87 -10.36 -8.17 0.57
C THR A 87 -8.97 -7.62 0.88
N ILE A 88 -8.81 -7.00 2.05
CA ILE A 88 -7.53 -6.45 2.50
C ILE A 88 -6.47 -7.55 2.66
N LEU A 89 -6.82 -8.62 3.36
CA LEU A 89 -5.89 -9.71 3.68
C LEU A 89 -5.55 -10.55 2.44
N ALA A 90 -6.54 -10.85 1.60
CA ALA A 90 -6.33 -11.60 0.36
C ALA A 90 -5.40 -10.83 -0.60
N ASP A 91 -5.61 -9.53 -0.76
CA ASP A 91 -4.74 -8.70 -1.60
C ASP A 91 -3.33 -8.53 -1.01
N SER A 92 -3.24 -8.40 0.32
CA SER A 92 -1.96 -8.40 1.04
C SER A 92 -1.14 -9.66 0.75
N GLU A 93 -1.75 -10.83 0.87
CA GLU A 93 -1.10 -12.11 0.60
C GLU A 93 -0.73 -12.27 -0.88
N ARG A 94 -1.61 -11.86 -1.79
CA ARG A 94 -1.34 -11.83 -3.24
C ARG A 94 -0.12 -10.97 -3.58
N LEU A 95 -0.04 -9.77 -3.02
CA LEU A 95 1.06 -8.83 -3.27
C LEU A 95 2.38 -9.35 -2.70
N ILE A 96 2.37 -9.91 -1.49
CA ILE A 96 3.56 -10.56 -0.91
C ILE A 96 4.04 -11.67 -1.85
N ALA A 97 3.16 -12.60 -2.24
CA ALA A 97 3.52 -13.73 -3.09
C ALA A 97 4.05 -13.29 -4.47
N ARG A 98 3.51 -12.21 -5.02
CA ARG A 98 3.85 -11.73 -6.36
C ARG A 98 5.11 -10.87 -6.41
N TYR A 99 5.32 -10.00 -5.43
CA TYR A 99 6.29 -8.90 -5.54
C TYR A 99 7.36 -8.88 -4.44
N HIS A 100 7.16 -9.54 -3.30
CA HIS A 100 8.13 -9.44 -2.21
C HIS A 100 9.43 -10.16 -2.55
N GLN A 101 10.52 -9.40 -2.71
CA GLN A 101 11.87 -9.92 -2.89
C GLN A 101 12.63 -9.92 -1.56
N ARG A 102 13.51 -10.91 -1.39
CA ARG A 102 14.37 -11.07 -0.20
C ARG A 102 15.85 -11.01 -0.59
N GLY A 103 16.68 -10.69 0.39
CA GLY A 103 18.14 -10.70 0.25
C GLY A 103 18.72 -9.43 -0.38
N ASP A 104 20.03 -9.47 -0.58
CA ASP A 104 20.78 -8.33 -1.12
C ASP A 104 20.34 -8.02 -2.55
N GLY A 105 20.17 -6.74 -2.83
CA GLY A 105 19.75 -6.28 -4.16
C GLY A 105 18.25 -6.37 -4.44
N ALA A 106 17.41 -6.77 -3.46
CA ALA A 106 15.96 -6.69 -3.59
C ALA A 106 15.51 -5.29 -4.02
N ARG A 107 14.76 -5.20 -5.13
CA ARG A 107 14.20 -3.95 -5.66
C ARG A 107 12.83 -3.65 -5.10
N VAL A 108 11.96 -4.64 -5.04
CA VAL A 108 10.61 -4.47 -4.49
C VAL A 108 10.45 -5.33 -3.25
N GLN A 109 10.05 -4.70 -2.14
CA GLN A 109 9.65 -5.40 -0.93
C GLN A 109 8.25 -4.96 -0.53
N ILE A 110 7.43 -5.92 -0.05
CA ILE A 110 6.08 -5.64 0.45
C ILE A 110 6.07 -5.62 1.98
N ALA A 111 5.38 -4.65 2.54
CA ALA A 111 5.01 -4.59 3.96
C ALA A 111 3.50 -4.41 4.09
N LEU A 112 2.95 -4.72 5.26
CA LEU A 112 1.52 -4.51 5.53
C LEU A 112 1.34 -3.26 6.40
N ALA A 113 0.41 -2.39 6.02
CA ALA A 113 0.27 -1.08 6.66
C ALA A 113 -1.17 -0.66 6.98
N PRO A 114 -1.84 -1.30 7.95
CA PRO A 114 -3.13 -0.77 8.43
C PRO A 114 -2.98 0.70 8.83
N CYS A 115 -3.75 1.61 8.19
CA CYS A 115 -3.37 3.03 8.06
C CYS A 115 -3.17 3.75 9.40
N SER A 116 -4.16 3.73 10.29
CA SER A 116 -4.06 4.29 11.64
C SER A 116 -5.11 3.69 12.57
N PRO A 117 -4.90 3.68 13.91
CA PRO A 117 -5.83 3.10 14.89
C PRO A 117 -7.27 3.65 14.83
N PHE A 118 -7.46 4.81 14.22
CA PHE A 118 -8.76 5.48 14.08
C PHE A 118 -9.39 5.33 12.67
N SER A 119 -8.69 4.69 11.72
CA SER A 119 -9.16 4.47 10.34
C SER A 119 -9.29 2.98 9.96
N VAL A 120 -8.94 2.08 10.89
CA VAL A 120 -9.07 0.63 10.72
C VAL A 120 -9.65 -0.01 11.98
N THR A 121 -10.19 -1.21 11.83
CA THR A 121 -10.66 -2.02 12.95
C THR A 121 -9.48 -2.65 13.72
N PRO A 122 -9.60 -2.87 15.05
CA PRO A 122 -8.59 -3.62 15.81
C PRO A 122 -8.35 -5.03 15.29
N GLU A 123 -9.37 -5.65 14.70
CA GLU A 123 -9.28 -6.94 14.04
C GLU A 123 -8.30 -6.89 12.86
N ILE A 124 -8.40 -5.88 11.99
CA ILE A 124 -7.45 -5.72 10.88
C ILE A 124 -6.03 -5.48 11.36
N MET A 125 -5.83 -4.72 12.44
CA MET A 125 -4.49 -4.55 13.00
C MET A 125 -3.87 -5.89 13.45
N ARG A 126 -4.65 -6.74 14.14
CA ARG A 126 -4.19 -8.07 14.57
C ARG A 126 -3.95 -8.99 13.39
N ALA A 127 -4.91 -9.08 12.46
CA ALA A 127 -4.83 -9.96 11.31
C ALA A 127 -3.68 -9.58 10.36
N SER A 128 -3.43 -8.28 10.13
CA SER A 128 -2.26 -7.82 9.39
C SER A 128 -0.96 -8.19 10.10
N ALA A 129 -0.91 -8.09 11.43
CA ALA A 129 0.28 -8.47 12.19
C ALA A 129 0.56 -9.98 12.12
N GLU A 130 -0.47 -10.81 12.26
CA GLU A 130 -0.38 -12.25 12.11
C GLU A 130 0.05 -12.64 10.68
N LEU A 131 -0.54 -12.03 9.65
CA LEU A 131 -0.18 -12.28 8.26
C LEU A 131 1.28 -11.86 7.99
N ALA A 132 1.71 -10.71 8.49
CA ALA A 132 3.07 -10.24 8.36
C ALA A 132 4.07 -11.20 9.03
N ALA A 133 3.74 -11.72 10.22
CA ALA A 133 4.55 -12.71 10.90
C ALA A 133 4.61 -14.04 10.13
N ARG A 134 3.48 -14.54 9.62
CA ARG A 134 3.42 -15.78 8.81
C ARG A 134 4.30 -15.71 7.57
N HIS A 135 4.33 -14.56 6.92
CA HIS A 135 5.08 -14.34 5.68
C HIS A 135 6.44 -13.70 5.90
N ASP A 136 6.88 -13.48 7.14
CA ASP A 136 8.14 -12.80 7.46
C ASP A 136 8.32 -11.48 6.66
N VAL A 137 7.30 -10.61 6.72
CA VAL A 137 7.33 -9.26 6.14
C VAL A 137 7.15 -8.20 7.22
N ARG A 138 7.40 -6.94 6.88
CA ARG A 138 7.36 -5.82 7.83
C ARG A 138 5.95 -5.28 8.05
N LEU A 139 5.78 -4.56 9.15
CA LEU A 139 4.58 -3.79 9.49
C LEU A 139 4.91 -2.30 9.59
N HIS A 140 3.95 -1.47 9.20
CA HIS A 140 4.03 -0.02 9.34
C HIS A 140 2.63 0.55 9.67
N THR A 141 2.53 1.66 10.40
CA THR A 141 1.26 2.34 10.69
C THR A 141 1.53 3.77 11.17
N HIS A 142 0.52 4.64 11.11
CA HIS A 142 0.57 5.95 11.77
C HIS A 142 0.18 5.81 13.25
N LEU A 143 0.93 6.47 14.14
CA LEU A 143 0.67 6.56 15.59
C LEU A 143 0.57 8.01 16.05
#